data_AF-A0A930TGT9-F1
#
_entry.id   AF-A0A930TGT9-F1
#
_cell.length_a   1.000
_cell.length_b   1.000
_cell.length_c   1.000
_cell.angle_alpha   90.00
_cell.angle_beta   90.00
_cell.angle_gamma   90.00
#
_symmetry.space_group_name_H-M   'P 1'
#
loop_
_entity.id
_entity.type
_entity.pdbx_description
1 polymer ?
#
loop_
_entity_poly.entity_id
_entity_poly.type
_entity_poly.pdbx_seq_one_letter_code
_entity_poly.pdbx_strand_id
1 'polypeptide(L)' 'MDCLICQRLAAWRQGSNPYVICELEHSLFVVGDHQFHRGYSLVLFKQHVRELHELSAAVQTTLFQEK' A
#
# COMPACT_ATOMS: atom_id res chain seq x y z
N MET A 1 -14.84 7.33 10.22
CA MET A 1 -13.42 7.56 10.54
C MET A 1 -12.66 7.23 9.28
N ASP A 2 -12.09 8.24 8.64
CA ASP A 2 -11.61 8.13 7.26
C ASP A 2 -10.13 7.72 7.24
N CYS A 3 -9.85 6.52 6.71
CA CYS A 3 -8.49 6.03 6.54
C CYS A 3 -7.95 6.44 5.15
N LEU A 4 -6.91 7.28 5.13
CA LEU A 4 -6.27 7.75 3.89
C LEU A 4 -5.74 6.60 3.01
N ILE A 5 -5.22 5.54 3.62
CA ILE A 5 -4.77 4.34 2.90
C ILE A 5 -5.96 3.66 2.21
N CYS A 6 -7.09 3.48 2.91
CA CYS A 6 -8.29 2.89 2.32
C CYS A 6 -8.86 3.73 1.18
N GLN A 7 -8.86 5.06 1.31
CA GLN A 7 -9.28 5.96 0.24
C GLN A 7 -8.38 5.80 -0.99
N ARG A 8 -7.07 5.68 -0.79
CA ARG A 8 -6.10 5.47 -1.87
C ARG A 8 -6.28 4.11 -2.57
N LEU A 9 -6.55 3.05 -1.81
CA LEU A 9 -6.91 1.74 -2.37
C LEU A 9 -8.22 1.81 -3.15
N ALA A 10 -9.22 2.58 -2.68
CA ALA A 10 -10.47 2.78 -3.41
C ALA A 10 -10.23 3.54 -4.74
N ALA A 11 -9.41 4.58 -4.73
CA ALA A 11 -9.02 5.31 -5.93
C ALA A 11 -8.24 4.43 -6.92
N TRP A 12 -7.33 3.57 -6.43
CA TRP A 12 -6.65 2.58 -7.27
C TRP A 12 -7.65 1.60 -7.91
N ARG A 13 -8.59 1.04 -7.15
CA ARG A 13 -9.64 0.15 -7.69
C ARG A 13 -10.51 0.83 -8.75
N GLN A 14 -10.68 2.15 -8.66
CA GLN A 14 -11.41 2.96 -9.63
C GLN A 14 -10.56 3.44 -10.81
N GLY A 15 -9.26 3.12 -10.83
CA GLY A 15 -8.31 3.59 -11.85
C GLY A 15 -8.00 5.09 -11.78
N SER A 16 -8.31 5.75 -10.67
CA SER A 16 -8.19 7.21 -10.50
C SER A 16 -7.00 7.65 -9.66
N ASN A 17 -6.20 6.70 -9.15
CA ASN A 17 -4.96 7.00 -8.44
C ASN A 17 -3.78 7.10 -9.43
N PRO A 18 -3.27 8.31 -9.74
CA PRO A 18 -2.21 8.50 -10.74
C PRO A 18 -0.81 8.10 -10.22
N TYR A 19 -0.69 7.77 -8.93
CA TYR A 19 0.60 7.54 -8.28
C TYR A 19 0.97 6.06 -8.16
N VAL A 20 0.22 5.18 -8.81
CA VAL A 20 0.47 3.73 -8.80
C VAL A 20 1.69 3.43 -9.66
N ILE A 21 2.66 2.75 -9.07
CA ILE A 21 3.85 2.25 -9.77
C ILE A 21 3.56 0.85 -10.30
N CYS A 22 3.17 -0.06 -9.40
CA CYS A 22 2.75 -1.41 -9.76
C CYS A 22 1.78 -1.98 -8.71
N GLU A 23 0.96 -2.92 -9.16
CA GLU A 23 0.17 -3.78 -8.29
C GLU A 23 0.97 -5.05 -7.98
N LEU A 24 1.04 -5.41 -6.70
CA LEU A 24 1.61 -6.66 -6.21
C LEU A 24 0.46 -7.58 -5.75
N GLU A 25 0.75 -8.82 -5.37
CA GLU A 25 -0.30 -9.79 -5.00
C GLU A 25 -1.17 -9.27 -3.85
N HIS A 26 -0.55 -8.88 -2.73
CA HIS A 26 -1.23 -8.43 -1.52
C HIS A 26 -1.11 -6.92 -1.28
N SER A 27 -0.26 -6.22 -2.03
CA SER A 27 -0.01 -4.81 -1.81
C SER A 27 -0.04 -3.97 -3.09
N LEU A 28 0.04 -2.65 -2.91
CA LEU A 28 0.12 -1.67 -3.97
C LEU A 28 1.37 -0.82 -3.75
N PHE A 29 2.24 -0.74 -4.76
CA PHE A 29 3.40 0.12 -4.71
C PHE A 29 3.07 1.48 -5.31
N VAL A 30 3.23 2.54 -4.53
CA VAL A 30 2.82 3.90 -4.92
C VAL A 30 3.91 4.93 -4.60
N VAL A 31 3.94 6.01 -5.37
CA VAL A 31 4.70 7.21 -5.00
C VAL A 31 3.98 7.89 -3.82
N GLY A 32 4.71 8.31 -2.79
CA GLY A 32 4.12 9.04 -1.66
C GLY A 32 3.62 10.44 -2.05
N ASP A 33 2.53 10.91 -1.42
CA ASP A 33 1.90 12.20 -1.80
C ASP A 33 2.78 13.41 -1.47
N HIS A 34 3.66 13.26 -0.48
CA HIS A 34 4.69 14.25 -0.16
C HIS A 34 6.08 13.66 -0.38
N GLN A 35 6.89 14.36 -1.17
CA GLN A 35 8.22 13.93 -1.59
C GLN A 35 9.29 14.78 -0.91
N PHE A 36 9.58 14.52 0.38
CA PHE A 36 10.74 15.15 1.01
C PHE A 36 12.05 14.70 0.32
N HIS A 37 12.11 13.41 -0.02
CA HIS A 37 13.13 12.85 -0.90
C HIS A 37 12.50 12.44 -2.23
N ARG A 38 13.20 12.70 -3.33
CA ARG A 38 12.74 12.31 -4.68
C ARG A 38 12.66 10.80 -4.79
N GLY A 39 11.50 10.30 -5.22
CA GLY A 39 11.25 8.87 -5.39
C GLY A 39 10.77 8.18 -4.11
N TYR A 40 10.43 8.94 -3.07
CA TYR A 40 9.82 8.39 -1.87
C TYR A 40 8.55 7.61 -2.23
N SER A 41 8.52 6.34 -1.84
CA SER A 41 7.49 5.41 -2.26
C SER A 41 7.03 4.57 -1.08
N LEU A 42 5.80 4.06 -1.18
CA LEU A 42 5.11 3.33 -0.14
C LEU A 42 4.57 2.02 -0.69
N VAL A 43 4.66 0.96 0.11
CA VAL A 43 3.99 -0.32 -0.14
C VAL A 43 2.77 -0.38 0.76
N LEU A 44 1.58 -0.41 0.17
CA LEU A 44 0.31 -0.37 0.90
C LEU A 44 -0.37 -1.73 0.85
N PHE A 45 -0.61 -2.33 2.02
CA PHE A 45 -1.35 -3.59 2.12
C PHE A 45 -2.81 -3.39 1.69
N LYS A 46 -3.35 -4.27 0.83
CA LYS A 46 -4.70 -4.12 0.24
C LYS A 46 -5.84 -4.29 1.25
N GLN A 47 -5.55 -4.86 2.43
CA GLN A 47 -6.50 -5.02 3.53
C GLN A 47 -6.22 -4.01 4.64
N HIS A 48 -7.29 -3.53 5.30
CA HIS A 48 -7.14 -2.60 6.41
C HIS A 48 -6.64 -3.35 7.65
N VAL A 49 -5.48 -2.94 8.14
CA VAL A 49 -4.87 -3.34 9.40
C VAL A 49 -4.27 -2.10 10.03
N ARG A 50 -4.22 -2.01 11.37
CA ARG A 50 -3.71 -0.82 12.04
C ARG A 50 -2.20 -0.92 12.20
N GLU A 51 -1.71 -2.09 12.56
CA GLU A 51 -0.30 -2.34 12.84
C GLU A 51 0.17 -3.65 12.18
N LEU A 52 1.42 -3.69 11.72
CA LEU A 52 1.96 -4.85 11.00
C LEU A 52 1.94 -6.14 11.85
N HIS A 53 2.12 -6.02 13.16
CA HIS A 53 2.16 -7.16 14.09
C HIS A 53 0.77 -7.78 14.34
N GLU A 54 -0.32 -7.14 13.90
CA GLU A 54 -1.66 -7.72 13.93
C GLU A 54 -1.86 -8.79 12.84
N LEU A 55 -0.99 -8.82 11.82
CA LEU A 55 -0.99 -9.85 10.78
C LEU A 55 -0.34 -11.14 11.30
N SER A 56 -0.79 -12.28 10.79
CA SER A 56 -0.11 -13.56 11.06
C SER A 56 1.33 -13.53 10.54
N ALA A 57 2.24 -14.28 11.18
CA ALA A 57 3.64 -14.34 10.77
C ALA A 57 3.81 -14.74 9.30
N ALA A 58 2.99 -15.68 8.80
CA ALA A 58 3.02 -16.12 7.40
C ALA A 58 2.69 -14.98 6.42
N VAL A 59 1.68 -14.15 6.74
CA VAL A 59 1.31 -13.00 5.91
C VAL A 59 2.41 -11.95 5.93
N GLN A 60 2.99 -11.66 7.10
CA GLN A 60 4.12 -10.74 7.19
C GLN A 60 5.29 -11.20 6.33
N THR A 61 5.69 -12.47 6.43
CA THR A 61 6.77 -13.04 5.62
C THR A 61 6.49 -12.91 4.13
N THR A 62 5.26 -13.20 3.70
CA THR A 62 4.87 -13.09 2.28
C THR A 62 4.96 -11.63 1.80
N LEU A 63 4.46 -10.68 2.59
CA LEU A 63 4.52 -9.25 2.27
C LEU A 63 5.96 -8.75 2.10
N PHE A 64 6.89 -9.19 2.95
CA PHE A 64 8.31 -8.81 2.85
C PHE A 64 9.03 -9.43 1.64
N GLN A 65 8.44 -10.44 1.01
CA GLN A 65 9.02 -11.19 -0.10
C GLN A 65 8.35 -10.90 -1.45
N GLU A 66 7.38 -9.97 -1.50
CA GLU A 66 6.74 -9.57 -2.75
C GLU A 66 7.77 -9.06 -3.77
N LYS A 67 7.53 -9.38 -5.06
CA LYS A 67 8.41 -9.07 -6.19
C LYS A 67 7.65 -8.38 -7.30
#